data_AF-A0A4V1WXA1-F1
#
_entry.id   AF-A0A4V1WXA1-F1
#
_cell.length_a   1.000
_cell.length_b   1.000
_cell.length_c   1.000
_cell.angle_alpha   90.00
_cell.angle_beta   90.00
_cell.angle_gamma   90.00
#
_symmetry.space_group_name_H-M   'P 1'
#
loop_
_entity.id
_entity.type
_entity.pdbx_description
1 polymer ?
#
loop_
_entity_poly.entity_id
_entity_poly.type
_entity_poly.pdbx_seq_one_letter_code
_entity_poly.pdbx_strand_id
1 'polypeptide(L)'
;MPPFLQANQLVRDLEPKPGSSQSPTLPGQPSIPLDDLNLTNKFLQDDLWSDDLKRIAPRLWIMTTTSSANVNPLHHQRVKGREIIVTEDPRLHLVWIHDRIFIKPIPRYLLSHTF
;
A
#
# COMPACT_ATOMS: atom_id res chain seq x y z
N MET A 1 15.56 -0.35 -13.07
CA MET A 1 15.60 1.07 -12.68
C MET A 1 14.80 1.22 -11.40
N PRO A 2 15.29 1.96 -10.39
CA PRO A 2 14.53 2.23 -9.17
C PRO A 2 13.28 3.07 -9.50
N PRO A 3 12.19 2.94 -8.72
CA PRO A 3 10.91 3.58 -9.03
C PRO A 3 10.89 5.11 -8.87
N PHE A 4 11.86 5.69 -8.17
CA PHE A 4 12.02 7.13 -7.94
C PHE A 4 13.49 7.47 -7.65
N LEU A 5 13.83 8.76 -7.54
CA LEU A 5 15.19 9.21 -7.18
C LEU A 5 15.47 8.95 -5.69
N GLN A 6 16.69 8.56 -5.33
CA GLN A 6 17.08 8.31 -3.94
C GLN A 6 16.81 9.50 -3.00
N ALA A 7 16.95 10.74 -3.50
CA ALA A 7 16.64 11.95 -2.73
C ALA A 7 15.17 12.03 -2.25
N ASN A 8 14.25 11.31 -2.91
CA ASN A 8 12.83 11.28 -2.58
C ASN A 8 12.44 10.08 -1.69
N GLN A 9 13.42 9.28 -1.25
CA GLN A 9 13.17 8.17 -0.35
C GLN A 9 12.72 8.65 1.03
N LEU A 10 11.63 8.05 1.53
CA LEU A 10 11.08 8.39 2.85
C LEU A 10 11.54 7.42 3.94
N VAL A 11 11.89 6.18 3.59
CA VAL A 11 12.28 5.14 4.54
C VAL A 11 13.74 4.77 4.35
N ARG A 12 14.56 4.87 5.40
CA ARG A 12 16.03 4.62 5.35
C ARG A 12 16.46 3.33 6.06
N ASP A 13 15.51 2.44 6.36
CA ASP A 13 15.73 1.25 7.18
C ASP A 13 16.72 0.24 6.55
N LEU A 14 16.90 0.32 5.23
CA LEU A 14 17.82 -0.51 4.44
C LEU A 14 19.15 0.18 4.12
N GLU A 15 19.32 1.46 4.47
CA GLU A 15 20.59 2.15 4.24
C GLU A 15 21.65 1.65 5.24
N PRO A 16 22.88 1.36 4.79
CA PRO A 16 23.95 0.97 5.68
C PRO A 16 24.30 2.14 6.60
N LYS A 17 24.07 1.99 7.91
CA LYS A 17 24.57 2.98 8.89
C LYS A 17 26.04 2.67 9.18
N PRO A 18 26.90 3.69 9.31
CA PRO A 18 28.29 3.48 9.72
C PRO A 18 28.31 2.81 11.10
N GLY A 19 28.71 1.54 11.14
CA GLY A 19 28.78 0.74 12.37
C GLY A 19 27.63 -0.23 12.64
N SER A 20 26.60 -0.34 11.77
CA SER A 20 25.57 -1.38 11.90
C SER A 20 25.41 -2.21 10.63
N SER A 21 25.25 -3.53 10.80
CA SER A 21 24.85 -4.45 9.74
C SER A 21 23.55 -3.95 9.08
N GLN A 22 23.43 -4.09 7.76
CA GLN A 22 22.17 -3.80 7.05
C GLN A 22 21.03 -4.60 7.68
N SER A 23 19.85 -4.00 7.81
CA SER A 23 18.65 -4.71 8.26
C SER A 23 18.31 -5.80 7.23
N PRO A 24 18.38 -7.10 7.56
CA PRO A 24 18.17 -8.20 6.60
C PRO A 24 16.68 -8.43 6.30
N THR A 25 15.84 -7.43 6.51
CA THR A 25 14.41 -7.61 6.72
C THR A 25 13.64 -6.47 6.07
N LEU A 26 12.46 -6.78 5.54
CA LEU A 26 11.61 -5.86 4.81
C LEU A 26 11.21 -4.66 5.68
N PRO A 27 11.37 -3.40 5.21
CA PRO A 27 11.05 -2.23 6.02
C PRO A 27 9.60 -2.21 6.51
N GLY A 28 9.45 -2.05 7.82
CA GLY A 28 8.16 -2.12 8.49
C GLY A 28 7.65 -3.53 8.80
N GLN A 29 8.29 -4.59 8.30
CA GLN A 29 7.87 -5.99 8.49
C GLN A 29 8.99 -6.86 9.08
N PRO A 30 9.20 -6.82 10.42
CA PRO A 30 10.32 -7.49 11.10
C PRO A 30 10.43 -9.01 10.90
N SER A 31 9.34 -9.66 10.51
CA SER A 31 9.27 -11.11 10.34
C SER A 31 9.58 -11.59 8.91
N ILE A 32 9.80 -10.66 7.96
CA ILE A 32 9.95 -10.97 6.53
C ILE A 32 11.40 -10.71 6.11
N PRO A 33 12.25 -11.75 6.03
CA PRO A 33 13.65 -11.58 5.63
C PRO A 33 13.78 -11.30 4.13
N LEU A 34 14.64 -10.35 3.75
CA LEU A 34 14.91 -10.01 2.35
C LEU A 34 15.69 -11.11 1.61
N ASP A 35 16.42 -11.94 2.36
CA ASP A 35 17.20 -13.05 1.81
C ASP A 35 16.32 -14.21 1.32
N ASP A 36 15.12 -14.38 1.90
CA ASP A 36 14.14 -15.39 1.46
C ASP A 36 13.16 -14.77 0.47
N LEU A 37 13.52 -14.87 -0.82
CA LEU A 37 12.69 -14.39 -1.92
C LEU A 37 11.35 -15.13 -2.02
N ASN A 38 11.25 -16.40 -1.62
CA ASN A 38 10.00 -17.14 -1.76
C ASN A 38 8.99 -16.67 -0.71
N LEU A 39 9.43 -16.53 0.54
CA LEU A 39 8.61 -15.99 1.63
C LEU A 39 8.21 -14.54 1.32
N THR A 40 9.17 -13.70 0.93
CA THR A 40 8.92 -12.31 0.59
C THR A 40 7.94 -12.18 -0.57
N ASN A 41 8.11 -12.93 -1.66
CA ASN A 41 7.17 -12.88 -2.79
C ASN A 41 5.77 -13.33 -2.40
N LYS A 42 5.65 -14.38 -1.60
CA LYS A 42 4.34 -14.83 -1.10
C LYS A 42 3.67 -13.76 -0.26
N PHE A 43 4.42 -13.14 0.66
CA PHE A 43 3.93 -12.02 1.45
C PHE A 43 3.46 -10.85 0.58
N LEU A 44 4.24 -10.45 -0.43
CA LEU A 44 3.88 -9.36 -1.33
C LEU A 44 2.64 -9.67 -2.17
N GLN A 45 2.48 -10.92 -2.60
CA GLN A 45 1.27 -11.37 -3.29
C GLN A 45 0.06 -11.23 -2.35
N ASP A 46 0.14 -11.76 -1.14
CA ASP A 46 -0.97 -11.71 -0.18
C ASP A 46 -1.30 -10.26 0.25
N ASP A 47 -0.29 -9.39 0.38
CA ASP A 47 -0.45 -8.01 0.84
C ASP A 47 -0.97 -7.05 -0.26
N LEU A 48 -0.43 -7.16 -1.48
CA LEU A 48 -0.71 -6.19 -2.55
C LEU A 48 -1.77 -6.67 -3.53
N TRP A 49 -1.99 -7.97 -3.64
CA TRP A 49 -2.85 -8.55 -4.66
C TRP A 49 -4.22 -8.93 -4.12
N SER A 50 -5.25 -8.65 -4.92
CA SER A 50 -6.62 -9.08 -4.62
C SER A 50 -7.24 -9.74 -5.85
N ASP A 51 -7.35 -11.07 -5.81
CA ASP A 51 -7.98 -11.84 -6.89
C ASP A 51 -9.47 -11.55 -7.03
N ASP A 52 -10.16 -11.27 -5.92
CA ASP A 52 -11.57 -10.89 -5.94
C ASP A 52 -11.75 -9.56 -6.70
N LEU A 53 -10.93 -8.54 -6.38
CA LEU A 53 -10.97 -7.25 -7.06
C LEU A 53 -10.66 -7.39 -8.54
N LYS A 54 -9.64 -8.20 -8.88
CA LYS A 54 -9.28 -8.48 -10.28
C LYS A 54 -10.42 -9.15 -11.06
N ARG A 55 -11.15 -10.06 -10.41
CA ARG A 55 -12.29 -10.77 -11.03
C ARG A 55 -13.48 -9.85 -11.28
N ILE A 56 -13.74 -8.90 -10.37
CA ILE A 56 -14.85 -7.96 -10.52
C ILE A 56 -14.49 -6.72 -11.34
N ALA A 57 -13.20 -6.42 -11.55
CA ALA A 57 -12.74 -5.23 -12.27
C ALA A 57 -13.46 -4.98 -13.62
N PRO A 58 -13.71 -5.99 -14.47
CA PRO A 58 -14.44 -5.79 -15.74
C PRO A 58 -15.91 -5.41 -15.57
N ARG A 59 -16.48 -5.56 -14.36
CA ARG A 59 -17.89 -5.30 -14.03
C ARG A 59 -18.08 -4.03 -13.20
N LEU A 60 -17.01 -3.38 -12.76
CA LEU A 60 -17.09 -2.19 -11.90
C LEU A 60 -17.78 -1.00 -12.58
N TRP A 61 -17.77 -0.93 -13.92
CA TRP A 61 -18.50 0.10 -14.68
C TRP A 61 -20.03 0.04 -14.48
N ILE A 62 -20.57 -1.12 -14.07
CA ILE A 62 -22.00 -1.30 -13.78
C ILE A 62 -22.32 -0.73 -12.39
N MET A 63 -21.39 -0.82 -11.45
CA MET A 63 -21.60 -0.46 -10.04
C MET A 63 -21.11 0.95 -9.70
N THR A 64 -20.33 1.59 -10.57
CA THR A 64 -19.70 2.87 -10.28
C THR A 64 -19.69 3.77 -11.51
N THR A 65 -19.92 5.07 -11.33
CA THR A 65 -19.57 6.07 -12.34
C THR A 65 -18.06 6.25 -12.31
N THR A 66 -17.37 5.74 -13.33
CA THR A 66 -15.92 5.87 -13.52
C THR A 66 -15.55 7.31 -13.89
N SER A 67 -15.67 8.23 -12.94
CA SER A 67 -15.28 9.63 -13.10
C SER A 67 -14.16 9.97 -12.13
N SER A 68 -13.03 10.44 -12.67
CA SER A 68 -11.92 10.96 -11.86
C SER A 68 -12.35 12.17 -11.02
N ALA A 69 -13.39 12.90 -11.43
CA ALA A 69 -13.97 13.99 -10.66
C ALA A 69 -14.61 13.52 -9.33
N ASN A 70 -14.93 12.23 -9.19
CA ASN A 70 -15.47 11.66 -7.96
C ASN A 70 -14.37 11.20 -6.98
N VAL A 71 -13.10 11.19 -7.39
CA VAL A 71 -11.96 10.87 -6.52
C VAL A 71 -11.62 12.10 -5.69
N ASN A 72 -12.20 12.17 -4.50
CA ASN A 72 -12.01 13.30 -3.60
C ASN A 72 -10.83 13.04 -2.66
N PRO A 73 -9.99 14.06 -2.38
CA PRO A 73 -8.88 13.93 -1.44
C PRO A 73 -9.40 13.63 -0.03
N LEU A 74 -8.55 13.02 0.81
CA LEU A 74 -8.97 12.50 2.13
C LEU A 74 -9.56 13.57 3.06
N HIS A 75 -9.03 14.79 3.02
CA HIS A 75 -9.59 15.89 3.80
C HIS A 75 -11.03 16.21 3.37
N HIS A 76 -11.35 16.10 2.08
CA HIS A 76 -12.70 16.32 1.56
C HIS A 76 -13.62 15.13 1.89
N GLN A 77 -13.10 13.89 1.98
CA GLN A 77 -13.89 12.76 2.49
C GLN A 77 -14.42 13.05 3.90
N ARG A 78 -13.60 13.64 4.77
CA ARG A 78 -14.04 14.09 6.11
C ARG A 78 -15.12 15.17 6.06
N VAL A 79 -14.98 16.15 5.16
CA VAL A 79 -16.00 17.20 4.95
C VAL A 79 -17.33 16.60 4.48
N LYS A 80 -17.30 15.51 3.71
CA LYS A 80 -18.49 14.75 3.30
C LYS A 80 -19.10 13.89 4.41
N GLY A 81 -18.61 14.04 5.65
CA GLY A 81 -19.08 13.26 6.80
C GLY A 81 -18.56 11.82 6.83
N ARG A 82 -17.50 11.50 6.07
CA ARG A 82 -16.92 10.15 6.10
C ARG A 82 -15.80 10.03 7.13
N GLU A 83 -15.88 8.99 7.94
CA GLU A 83 -14.81 8.50 8.79
C GLU A 83 -13.76 7.75 7.96
N ILE A 84 -12.48 8.07 8.19
CA ILE A 84 -11.36 7.39 7.54
C ILE A 84 -10.91 6.24 8.43
N ILE A 85 -11.05 5.01 7.93
CA ILE A 85 -10.66 3.80 8.64
C ILE A 85 -9.41 3.22 7.98
N VAL A 86 -8.35 3.06 8.76
CA VAL A 86 -7.13 2.39 8.29
C VAL A 86 -7.35 0.88 8.29
N THR A 87 -6.95 0.21 7.21
CA THR A 87 -7.06 -1.25 7.06
C THR A 87 -5.78 -1.83 6.47
N GLU A 88 -5.49 -3.10 6.77
CA GLU A 88 -4.40 -3.84 6.12
C GLU A 88 -4.90 -4.66 4.92
N ASP A 89 -6.22 -4.86 4.80
CA ASP A 89 -6.82 -5.66 3.72
C ASP A 89 -6.82 -4.90 2.38
N PRO A 90 -6.10 -5.38 1.34
CA PRO A 90 -6.08 -4.74 0.03
C PRO A 90 -7.47 -4.72 -0.65
N ARG A 91 -8.39 -5.64 -0.30
CA ARG A 91 -9.76 -5.66 -0.84
C ARG A 91 -10.58 -4.43 -0.46
N LEU A 92 -10.25 -3.81 0.68
CA LEU A 92 -11.01 -2.68 1.22
C LEU A 92 -10.39 -1.34 0.86
N HIS A 93 -9.21 -1.29 0.27
CA HIS A 93 -8.55 -0.02 -0.06
C HIS A 93 -9.42 0.83 -1.00
N LEU A 94 -9.80 2.03 -0.52
CA LEU A 94 -10.68 3.02 -1.18
C LEU A 94 -12.14 2.58 -1.38
N VAL A 95 -12.57 1.51 -0.72
CA VAL A 95 -13.98 1.14 -0.65
C VAL A 95 -14.70 1.98 0.40
N TRP A 96 -15.91 2.44 0.09
CA TRP A 96 -16.79 3.10 1.06
C TRP A 96 -17.93 2.17 1.48
N ILE A 97 -18.39 2.30 2.73
CA ILE A 97 -19.63 1.69 3.22
C ILE A 97 -20.25 2.69 4.19
N HIS A 98 -21.47 3.14 3.91
CA HIS A 98 -22.16 4.19 4.68
C HIS A 98 -21.32 5.48 4.81
N ASP A 99 -21.02 5.87 6.04
CA ASP A 99 -20.22 7.01 6.45
C ASP A 99 -18.74 6.66 6.62
N ARG A 100 -18.27 5.51 6.12
CA ARG A 100 -16.87 5.06 6.29
C ARG A 100 -16.18 4.89 4.96
N ILE A 101 -14.91 5.27 4.92
CA ILE A 101 -13.99 4.96 3.82
C ILE A 101 -12.78 4.21 4.38
N PHE A 102 -12.50 3.05 3.80
CA PHE A 102 -11.38 2.21 4.21
C PHE A 102 -10.14 2.53 3.38
N ILE A 103 -8.99 2.67 4.03
CA ILE A 103 -7.73 3.03 3.39
C ILE A 103 -6.63 2.14 3.91
N LYS A 104 -6.05 1.38 2.99
CA LYS A 104 -4.74 0.76 3.21
C LYS A 104 -3.62 1.80 3.06
N PRO A 105 -2.82 2.06 4.10
CA PRO A 105 -1.70 2.99 4.01
C PRO A 105 -0.61 2.41 3.09
N ILE A 106 0.17 3.27 2.46
CA ILE A 106 1.25 2.83 1.57
C ILE A 106 2.29 2.07 2.42
N PRO A 107 2.60 0.80 2.09
CA PRO A 107 3.58 0.03 2.84
C PRO A 107 4.97 0.67 2.83
N ARG A 108 5.66 0.63 3.98
CA ARG A 108 6.96 1.30 4.17
C ARG A 108 8.05 0.81 3.22
N TYR A 109 8.03 -0.48 2.85
CA TYR A 109 8.99 -1.04 1.91
C TYR A 109 8.87 -0.45 0.50
N LEU A 110 7.68 -0.03 0.06
CA LEU A 110 7.50 0.67 -1.23
C LEU A 110 8.06 2.11 -1.21
N LEU A 111 8.37 2.64 -0.03
CA LEU A 111 8.93 3.97 0.18
C LEU A 111 10.45 3.94 0.38
N SER A 112 11.07 2.77 0.19
CA SER A 112 12.52 2.58 0.17
C SER A 112 13.02 2.56 -1.27
N HIS A 113 14.09 3.29 -1.58
CA HIS A 113 14.67 3.32 -2.94
C HIS A 113 15.39 2.02 -3.29
N THR A 114 15.91 1.34 -2.27
CA THR A 114 16.73 0.13 -2.39
C THR A 114 15.92 -1.15 -2.51
N PHE A 115 14.62 -1.09 -2.22
CA PHE A 115 13.68 -2.20 -2.36
C PHE A 115 13.09 -2.19 -3.77
#